data_AF-B8C6G8-F1
#
_entry.id   AF-B8C6G8-F1
#
_cell.length_a   1.000
_cell.length_b   1.000
_cell.length_c   1.000
_cell.angle_alpha   90.00
_cell.angle_beta   90.00
_cell.angle_gamma   90.00
#
_symmetry.space_group_name_H-M   'P 1'
#
loop_
_entity.id
_entity.type
_entity.pdbx_description
1 polymer ?
#
loop_
_entity_poly.entity_id
_entity_poly.type
_entity_poly.pdbx_seq_one_letter_code
_entity_poly.pdbx_strand_id
1 'polypeptide(L)'
;NRRKRSIHYELSTPTVTQVVRNHFDCQSLTGARLDSPLLGTDGRCLFPQLDLRYHFDEDMTSISQTADTAFSVSTLSLALLEDSSWYKANFASATTATFGRGAGCGFVGDKCISNGNVPEYATGYFCNVRDDAGTRSGCDFTHRNKAACDLNNNAKAPSKFQYFRPDNPEFGSPYEDVKFCPM
;
A
#
# COMPACT_ATOMS: atom_id res chain seq x y z
N ASN A 1 -16.67 -5.34 23.65
CA ASN A 1 -15.94 -4.45 22.73
C ASN A 1 -15.47 -5.17 21.48
N ARG A 2 -16.36 -5.37 20.49
CA ARG A 2 -15.94 -5.79 19.15
C ARG A 2 -15.34 -4.58 18.45
N ARG A 3 -14.02 -4.52 18.29
CA ARG A 3 -13.40 -3.68 17.24
C ARG A 3 -14.16 -4.02 15.95
N LYS A 4 -14.94 -3.07 15.39
CA LYS A 4 -15.51 -3.22 14.05
C LYS A 4 -14.32 -3.48 13.13
N ARG A 5 -14.08 -4.75 12.77
CA ARG A 5 -13.03 -5.11 11.82
C ARG A 5 -13.39 -4.41 10.52
N SER A 6 -12.46 -3.61 10.00
CA SER A 6 -12.62 -3.04 8.67
C SER A 6 -12.73 -4.19 7.68
N ILE A 7 -13.82 -4.24 6.92
CA ILE A 7 -13.96 -5.18 5.81
C ILE A 7 -12.88 -4.82 4.78
N HIS A 8 -12.21 -5.82 4.26
CA HIS A 8 -11.26 -5.74 3.16
C HIS A 8 -11.37 -7.02 2.34
N TYR A 9 -10.82 -6.97 1.14
CA TYR A 9 -10.75 -8.11 0.23
C TYR A 9 -9.29 -8.47 0.01
N GLU A 10 -9.03 -9.75 -0.25
CA GLU A 10 -7.68 -10.24 -0.46
C GLU A 10 -7.67 -11.44 -1.41
N LEU A 11 -6.52 -11.67 -2.03
CA LEU A 11 -6.20 -12.89 -2.78
C LEU A 11 -5.41 -13.84 -1.88
N SER A 12 -6.04 -14.95 -1.52
CA SER A 12 -5.55 -15.91 -0.52
C SER A 12 -5.01 -17.21 -1.14
N THR A 13 -4.54 -17.17 -2.38
CA THR A 13 -3.96 -18.36 -3.04
C THR A 13 -2.59 -18.73 -2.43
N PRO A 14 -2.15 -19.99 -2.55
CA PRO A 14 -1.01 -20.49 -1.78
C PRO A 14 0.30 -19.72 -2.02
N THR A 15 0.68 -19.47 -3.28
CA THR A 15 1.94 -18.80 -3.62
C THR A 15 1.87 -17.32 -3.28
N VAL A 16 0.74 -16.66 -3.57
CA VAL A 16 0.48 -15.26 -3.17
C VAL A 16 0.64 -15.07 -1.67
N THR A 17 0.00 -15.94 -0.88
CA THR A 17 0.07 -15.90 0.58
C THR A 17 1.51 -16.05 1.07
N GLN A 18 2.27 -16.98 0.49
CA GLN A 18 3.68 -17.17 0.83
C GLN A 18 4.52 -15.93 0.50
N VAL A 19 4.30 -15.31 -0.65
CA VAL A 19 5.04 -14.12 -1.08
C VAL A 19 4.77 -12.94 -0.16
N VAL A 20 3.51 -12.63 0.17
CA VAL A 20 3.22 -11.48 1.04
C VAL A 20 3.71 -11.69 2.47
N ARG A 21 3.66 -12.92 2.99
CA ARG A 21 4.25 -13.25 4.31
C ARG A 21 5.74 -12.96 4.36
N ASN A 22 6.45 -13.39 3.32
CA ASN A 22 7.90 -13.18 3.21
C ASN A 22 8.25 -11.72 2.94
N HIS A 23 7.44 -11.03 2.12
CA HIS A 23 7.66 -9.63 1.78
C HIS A 23 7.55 -8.74 3.00
N PHE A 24 6.45 -8.82 3.75
CA PHE A 24 6.22 -7.97 4.92
C PHE A 24 6.87 -8.50 6.21
N ASP A 25 7.49 -9.68 6.20
CA ASP A 25 7.89 -10.41 7.41
C ASP A 25 6.74 -10.56 8.43
N CYS A 26 5.60 -11.05 7.93
CA CYS A 26 4.39 -11.22 8.73
C CYS A 26 3.67 -12.53 8.41
N GLN A 27 3.97 -13.57 9.19
CA GLN A 27 3.46 -14.93 8.95
C GLN A 27 1.94 -15.08 9.21
N SER A 28 1.31 -14.13 9.90
CA SER A 28 -0.14 -14.15 10.13
C SER A 28 -0.98 -13.68 8.94
N LEU A 29 -0.35 -13.19 7.86
CA LEU A 29 -1.07 -12.77 6.66
C LEU A 29 -1.77 -13.95 5.99
N THR A 30 -2.96 -13.70 5.44
CA THR A 30 -3.81 -14.70 4.78
C THR A 30 -3.94 -14.48 3.27
N GLY A 31 -3.47 -13.34 2.75
CA GLY A 31 -3.48 -13.02 1.33
C GLY A 31 -2.93 -11.63 1.02
N ALA A 32 -2.85 -11.31 -0.27
CA ALA A 32 -2.51 -9.97 -0.76
C ALA A 32 -3.76 -9.09 -0.77
N ARG A 33 -3.66 -7.85 -0.29
CA ARG A 33 -4.83 -6.97 -0.16
C ARG A 33 -5.24 -6.39 -1.51
N LEU A 34 -6.54 -6.37 -1.75
CA LEU A 34 -7.16 -5.77 -2.92
C LEU A 34 -7.73 -4.40 -2.57
N ASP A 35 -7.74 -3.52 -3.55
CA ASP A 35 -8.45 -2.25 -3.43
C ASP A 35 -9.97 -2.47 -3.28
N SER A 36 -10.69 -1.41 -2.93
CA SER A 36 -12.14 -1.41 -2.83
C SER A 36 -12.77 -1.86 -4.15
N PRO A 37 -13.81 -2.71 -4.10
CA PRO A 37 -14.44 -3.20 -5.31
C PRO A 37 -15.06 -2.06 -6.10
N LEU A 38 -14.90 -2.11 -7.42
CA LEU A 38 -15.69 -1.31 -8.34
C LEU A 38 -17.01 -2.04 -8.63
N LEU A 39 -18.11 -1.29 -8.70
CA LEU A 39 -19.39 -1.85 -9.12
C LEU A 39 -19.47 -1.88 -10.65
N GLY A 40 -19.53 -3.10 -11.21
CA GLY A 40 -19.78 -3.32 -12.62
C GLY A 40 -21.19 -2.91 -13.03
N THR A 41 -21.40 -2.69 -14.33
CA THR A 41 -22.69 -2.32 -14.91
C THR A 41 -23.77 -3.40 -14.75
N ASP A 42 -23.36 -4.63 -14.46
CA ASP A 42 -24.20 -5.79 -14.18
C ASP A 42 -24.41 -6.06 -12.68
N GLY A 43 -23.95 -5.14 -11.82
CA GLY A 43 -24.05 -5.25 -10.37
C GLY A 43 -23.02 -6.19 -9.72
N ARG A 44 -22.07 -6.75 -10.49
CA ARG A 44 -20.97 -7.55 -9.93
C ARG A 44 -19.85 -6.66 -9.38
N CYS A 45 -19.22 -7.12 -8.31
CA CYS A 45 -18.01 -6.47 -7.77
C CYS A 45 -16.80 -6.86 -8.62
N LEU A 46 -16.02 -5.88 -9.04
CA LEU A 46 -14.76 -6.06 -9.76
C LEU A 46 -13.61 -5.63 -8.86
N PHE A 47 -12.56 -6.45 -8.83
CA PHE A 47 -11.33 -6.19 -8.09
C PHE A 47 -10.18 -6.07 -9.08
N PRO A 48 -10.01 -4.92 -9.74
CA PRO A 48 -9.04 -4.80 -10.82
C PRO A 48 -7.60 -4.70 -10.32
N GLN A 49 -7.41 -4.33 -9.04
CA GLN A 49 -6.14 -3.80 -8.55
C GLN A 49 -5.80 -4.31 -7.15
N LEU A 50 -4.51 -4.51 -6.93
CA LEU A 50 -3.94 -4.62 -5.59
C LEU A 50 -4.03 -3.27 -4.86
N ASP A 51 -4.21 -3.33 -3.54
CA ASP A 51 -4.37 -2.16 -2.68
C ASP A 51 -3.08 -1.33 -2.64
N LEU A 52 -3.12 -0.13 -3.22
CA LEU A 52 -1.97 0.73 -3.42
C LEU A 52 -1.26 1.11 -2.11
N ARG A 53 -2.00 1.19 -1.00
CA ARG A 53 -1.41 1.46 0.32
C ARG A 53 -0.35 0.43 0.72
N TYR A 54 -0.47 -0.83 0.30
CA TYR A 54 0.46 -1.89 0.70
C TYR A 54 1.39 -2.33 -0.41
N HIS A 55 0.97 -2.14 -1.67
CA HIS A 55 1.64 -2.68 -2.85
C HIS A 55 2.14 -1.53 -3.76
N PHE A 56 2.60 -0.42 -3.18
CA PHE A 56 2.88 0.82 -3.91
C PHE A 56 3.84 0.65 -5.11
N ASP A 57 4.82 -0.25 -5.01
CA ASP A 57 5.76 -0.60 -6.07
C ASP A 57 5.46 -1.95 -6.74
N GLU A 58 4.19 -2.16 -7.08
CA GLU A 58 3.67 -3.38 -7.71
C GLU A 58 2.88 -3.04 -9.00
N ASP A 59 3.09 -3.84 -10.06
CA ASP A 59 2.60 -3.54 -11.42
C ASP A 59 1.07 -3.68 -11.60
N MET A 60 0.38 -4.37 -10.69
CA MET A 60 -1.08 -4.54 -10.69
C MET A 60 -1.79 -3.57 -9.73
N THR A 61 -1.18 -2.44 -9.42
CA THR A 61 -1.82 -1.33 -8.69
C THR A 61 -2.44 -0.28 -9.61
N SER A 62 -3.14 0.69 -9.01
CA SER A 62 -3.76 1.81 -9.73
C SER A 62 -2.78 2.77 -10.40
N ILE A 63 -1.50 2.79 -10.03
CA ILE A 63 -0.52 3.75 -10.58
C ILE A 63 0.33 3.19 -11.71
N SER A 64 0.36 1.86 -11.90
CA SER A 64 1.14 1.17 -12.92
C SER A 64 0.38 1.02 -14.25
N GLN A 65 -0.21 2.11 -14.73
CA GLN A 65 -1.05 2.11 -15.93
C GLN A 65 -0.27 2.35 -17.24
N THR A 66 0.99 2.80 -17.17
CA THR A 66 1.82 3.04 -18.36
C THR A 66 3.21 2.41 -18.20
N ALA A 67 3.92 2.22 -19.32
CA ALA A 67 5.28 1.68 -19.29
C ALA A 67 6.25 2.58 -18.48
N ASP A 68 5.98 3.88 -18.42
CA ASP A 68 6.80 4.86 -17.68
C ASP A 68 6.55 4.81 -16.16
N THR A 69 5.44 4.22 -15.72
CA THR A 69 5.07 4.07 -14.29
C THR A 69 5.03 2.61 -13.83
N ALA A 70 5.27 1.66 -14.73
CA ALA A 70 5.46 0.26 -14.40
C ALA A 70 6.77 0.11 -13.61
N PHE A 71 6.72 -0.59 -12.48
CA PHE A 71 7.89 -0.78 -11.64
C PHE A 71 8.86 -1.77 -12.30
N SER A 72 8.32 -2.94 -12.68
CA SER A 72 8.92 -4.12 -13.32
C SER A 72 8.42 -5.39 -12.62
N VAL A 73 8.22 -6.47 -13.40
CA VAL A 73 7.47 -7.68 -13.01
C VAL A 73 7.84 -8.16 -11.61
N SER A 74 6.95 -7.88 -10.65
CA SER A 74 7.21 -8.14 -9.23
C SER A 74 7.08 -9.63 -8.88
N THR A 75 7.63 -10.01 -7.71
CA THR A 75 7.45 -11.36 -7.15
C THR A 75 5.97 -11.67 -6.87
N LEU A 76 5.18 -10.68 -6.45
CA LEU A 76 3.76 -10.83 -6.20
C LEU A 76 2.97 -11.01 -7.50
N SER A 77 3.33 -10.25 -8.54
CA SER A 77 2.78 -10.43 -9.89
C SER A 77 2.99 -11.83 -10.43
N LEU A 78 4.22 -12.35 -10.30
CA LEU A 78 4.52 -13.72 -10.71
C LEU A 78 3.76 -14.76 -9.90
N ALA A 79 3.57 -14.55 -8.60
CA ALA A 79 2.79 -15.46 -7.76
C ALA A 79 1.32 -15.53 -8.19
N LEU A 80 0.73 -14.40 -8.56
CA LEU A 80 -0.63 -14.34 -9.09
C LEU A 80 -0.76 -15.09 -10.42
N LEU A 81 0.20 -14.91 -11.32
CA LEU A 81 0.24 -15.62 -12.60
C LEU A 81 0.47 -17.13 -12.44
N GLU A 82 1.34 -17.56 -11.53
CA GLU A 82 1.56 -18.97 -11.18
C GLU A 82 0.27 -19.59 -10.60
N ASP A 83 -0.34 -18.95 -9.59
CA ASP A 83 -1.54 -19.46 -8.92
C ASP A 83 -2.77 -19.49 -9.85
N SER A 84 -2.80 -18.67 -10.91
CA SER A 84 -3.83 -18.75 -11.97
C SER A 84 -3.79 -20.06 -12.76
N SER A 85 -2.68 -20.82 -12.67
CA SER A 85 -2.40 -22.02 -13.46
C SER A 85 -2.30 -21.81 -14.98
N TRP A 86 -2.33 -20.56 -15.47
CA TRP A 86 -2.11 -20.25 -16.88
C TRP A 86 -0.63 -20.10 -17.24
N TYR A 87 0.22 -19.86 -16.23
CA TYR A 87 1.63 -19.59 -16.40
C TYR A 87 2.46 -20.45 -15.46
N LYS A 88 3.72 -20.66 -15.85
CA LYS A 88 4.77 -21.15 -14.96
C LYS A 88 5.79 -20.02 -14.79
N ALA A 89 5.77 -19.38 -13.63
CA ALA A 89 6.58 -18.23 -13.28
C ALA A 89 8.05 -18.62 -13.06
N ASN A 90 8.95 -17.77 -13.57
CA ASN A 90 10.36 -17.80 -13.21
C ASN A 90 10.66 -16.73 -12.16
N PHE A 91 10.54 -17.08 -10.88
CA PHE A 91 10.77 -16.14 -9.77
C PHE A 91 12.21 -15.59 -9.71
N ALA A 92 13.19 -16.25 -10.33
CA ALA A 92 14.56 -15.73 -10.41
C ALA A 92 14.67 -14.47 -11.28
N SER A 93 13.69 -14.20 -12.14
CA SER A 93 13.61 -13.00 -12.97
C SER A 93 12.75 -11.89 -12.34
N ALA A 94 12.22 -12.10 -11.13
CA ALA A 94 11.36 -11.13 -10.48
C ALA A 94 12.15 -9.90 -10.01
N THR A 95 11.55 -8.72 -10.15
CA THR A 95 12.01 -7.56 -9.40
C THR A 95 11.48 -7.63 -7.97
N THR A 96 12.35 -7.34 -7.00
CA THR A 96 11.97 -7.27 -5.60
C THR A 96 11.35 -5.90 -5.29
N ALA A 97 10.05 -5.90 -5.01
CA ALA A 97 9.38 -4.78 -4.38
C ALA A 97 10.05 -4.47 -3.02
N THR A 98 10.14 -3.20 -2.67
CA THR A 98 10.81 -2.67 -1.48
C THR A 98 9.86 -1.96 -0.52
N PHE A 99 8.71 -1.50 -1.01
CA PHE A 99 7.71 -0.84 -0.17
C PHE A 99 7.14 -1.80 0.89
N GLY A 100 7.29 -1.44 2.17
CA GLY A 100 6.90 -2.29 3.31
C GLY A 100 7.73 -3.57 3.50
N ARG A 101 8.82 -3.77 2.77
CA ARG A 101 9.59 -5.03 2.84
C ARG A 101 10.26 -5.19 4.21
N GLY A 102 9.89 -6.25 4.93
CA GLY A 102 10.39 -6.55 6.28
C GLY A 102 9.84 -5.62 7.37
N ALA A 103 8.80 -4.84 7.07
CA ALA A 103 8.24 -3.87 8.01
C ALA A 103 7.44 -4.51 9.17
N GLY A 104 7.16 -5.80 9.10
CA GLY A 104 6.41 -6.55 10.11
C GLY A 104 4.90 -6.36 10.02
N CYS A 105 4.19 -7.08 10.88
CA CYS A 105 2.73 -7.13 10.85
C CYS A 105 2.04 -5.77 11.14
N GLY A 106 2.70 -4.85 11.84
CA GLY A 106 2.16 -3.52 12.12
C GLY A 106 1.92 -2.71 10.85
N PHE A 107 2.78 -2.85 9.83
CA PHE A 107 2.65 -2.15 8.55
C PHE A 107 1.31 -2.44 7.85
N VAL A 108 0.91 -3.72 7.86
CA VAL A 108 -0.32 -4.19 7.21
C VAL A 108 -1.52 -4.09 8.15
N GLY A 109 -1.34 -4.43 9.44
CA GLY A 109 -2.41 -4.57 10.42
C GLY A 109 -2.90 -3.26 11.03
N ASP A 110 -2.00 -2.29 11.20
CA ASP A 110 -2.26 -1.06 11.96
C ASP A 110 -2.33 0.19 11.06
N LYS A 111 -2.32 1.38 11.66
CA LYS A 111 -2.39 2.66 10.94
C LYS A 111 -0.99 3.04 10.45
N CYS A 112 -0.89 3.69 9.29
CA CYS A 112 0.37 4.24 8.79
C CYS A 112 0.92 5.36 9.69
N ILE A 113 0.02 6.18 10.26
CA ILE A 113 0.32 7.22 11.24
C ILE A 113 -0.58 7.02 12.46
N SER A 114 -0.03 7.19 13.66
CA SER A 114 -0.75 7.06 14.92
C SER A 114 -0.59 8.31 15.78
N ASN A 115 -1.69 9.02 16.02
CA ASN A 115 -1.72 10.28 16.76
C ASN A 115 -0.67 11.28 16.24
N GLY A 116 -0.58 11.41 14.91
CA GLY A 116 0.38 12.29 14.24
C GLY A 116 1.83 11.81 14.19
N ASN A 117 2.16 10.65 14.77
CA ASN A 117 3.51 10.08 14.75
C ASN A 117 3.62 8.93 13.76
N VAL A 118 4.78 8.83 13.10
CA VAL A 118 5.16 7.67 12.26
C VAL A 118 5.59 6.53 13.18
N PRO A 119 4.88 5.39 13.22
CA PRO A 119 5.32 4.21 13.95
C PRO A 119 6.62 3.62 13.38
N GLU A 120 7.34 2.84 14.16
CA GLU A 120 8.61 2.21 13.74
C GLU A 120 8.46 1.42 12.43
N TYR A 121 7.44 0.57 12.33
CA TYR A 121 7.14 -0.23 11.12
C TYR A 121 6.84 0.62 9.87
N ALA A 122 6.47 1.90 10.04
CA ALA A 122 6.08 2.80 8.96
C ALA A 122 7.24 3.73 8.53
N THR A 123 8.36 3.70 9.25
CA THR A 123 9.50 4.57 8.99
C THR A 123 10.11 4.29 7.62
N GLY A 124 10.34 5.36 6.85
CA GLY A 124 10.87 5.26 5.48
C GLY A 124 9.82 5.03 4.39
N TYR A 125 8.55 4.80 4.77
CA TYR A 125 7.44 4.61 3.83
C TYR A 125 6.37 5.68 3.94
N PHE A 126 6.15 6.21 5.15
CA PHE A 126 5.16 7.24 5.41
C PHE A 126 5.80 8.44 6.13
N CYS A 127 5.18 9.60 5.99
CA CYS A 127 5.69 10.86 6.51
C CYS A 127 4.64 11.62 7.34
N ASN A 128 5.12 12.46 8.26
CA ASN A 128 4.29 13.32 9.10
C ASN A 128 4.79 14.77 9.17
N VAL A 129 5.81 15.12 8.37
CA VAL A 129 6.37 16.46 8.26
C VAL A 129 6.02 16.99 6.89
N ARG A 130 5.36 18.15 6.87
CA ARG A 130 4.96 18.80 5.62
C ARG A 130 6.13 19.60 5.05
N ASP A 131 6.36 19.44 3.75
CA ASP A 131 7.26 20.26 2.96
C ASP A 131 6.60 21.60 2.57
N ASP A 132 7.41 22.65 2.43
CA ASP A 132 6.98 23.90 1.82
C ASP A 132 6.74 23.71 0.31
N ALA A 133 5.90 24.57 -0.28
CA ALA A 133 5.58 24.46 -1.69
C ALA A 133 6.85 24.56 -2.56
N GLY A 134 7.13 23.52 -3.35
CA GLY A 134 8.30 23.45 -4.22
C GLY A 134 9.58 22.94 -3.55
N THR A 135 9.56 22.65 -2.24
CA THR A 135 10.67 21.98 -1.56
C THR A 135 10.55 20.47 -1.65
N ARG A 136 11.69 19.78 -1.62
CA ARG A 136 11.81 18.32 -1.51
C ARG A 136 12.89 18.04 -0.50
N SER A 137 12.52 18.00 0.80
CA SER A 137 13.49 17.87 1.88
C SER A 137 13.98 16.42 2.09
N GLY A 138 13.31 15.44 1.50
CA GLY A 138 13.60 14.01 1.71
C GLY A 138 13.88 13.24 0.43
N CYS A 139 13.88 11.92 0.58
CA CYS A 139 13.97 10.96 -0.53
C CYS A 139 12.69 10.12 -0.60
N ASP A 140 12.42 9.55 -1.77
CA ASP A 140 11.40 8.51 -1.93
C ASP A 140 11.77 7.25 -1.13
N PHE A 141 10.83 6.32 -0.95
CA PHE A 141 11.07 5.07 -0.20
C PHE A 141 12.19 4.19 -0.78
N THR A 142 12.60 4.42 -2.03
CA THR A 142 13.74 3.73 -2.67
C THR A 142 15.09 4.37 -2.35
N HIS A 143 15.09 5.57 -1.76
CA HIS A 143 16.25 6.42 -1.53
C HIS A 143 17.02 6.78 -2.81
N ARG A 144 16.35 6.79 -3.98
CA ARG A 144 17.00 7.09 -5.28
C ARG A 144 16.65 8.47 -5.80
N ASN A 145 15.52 9.03 -5.39
CA ASN A 145 15.04 10.32 -5.88
C ASN A 145 14.72 11.25 -4.72
N LYS A 146 14.88 12.56 -4.94
CA LYS A 146 14.36 13.57 -4.02
C LYS A 146 12.83 13.55 -4.06
N ALA A 147 12.21 13.54 -2.90
CA ALA A 147 10.75 13.55 -2.75
C ALA A 147 10.32 14.58 -1.71
N ALA A 148 9.04 14.93 -1.76
CA ALA A 148 8.38 15.75 -0.76
C ALA A 148 7.23 14.94 -0.18
N CYS A 149 6.99 15.12 1.12
CA CYS A 149 5.86 14.49 1.78
C CYS A 149 4.54 15.05 1.22
N ASP A 150 3.64 14.19 0.74
CA ASP A 150 2.33 14.60 0.20
C ASP A 150 1.30 14.99 1.28
N LEU A 151 1.76 15.25 2.50
CA LEU A 151 0.94 15.67 3.64
C LEU A 151 0.25 17.01 3.37
N ASN A 152 -1.07 16.93 3.24
CA ASN A 152 -1.97 18.05 3.02
C ASN A 152 -2.73 18.40 4.31
N ASN A 153 -2.98 19.68 4.56
CA ASN A 153 -3.78 20.17 5.69
C ASN A 153 -5.29 20.29 5.39
N ASN A 154 -5.74 19.72 4.28
CA ASN A 154 -7.15 19.68 3.88
C ASN A 154 -7.44 18.38 3.12
N ALA A 155 -6.96 17.25 3.65
CA ALA A 155 -7.12 15.94 3.03
C ALA A 155 -8.58 15.47 2.99
N LYS A 156 -9.46 16.06 3.81
CA LYS A 156 -10.88 15.69 3.96
C LYS A 156 -11.09 14.18 4.20
N ALA A 157 -10.15 13.56 4.90
CA ALA A 157 -10.15 12.13 5.16
C ALA A 157 -11.38 11.72 6.01
N PRO A 158 -12.06 10.61 5.68
CA PRO A 158 -13.08 10.01 6.53
C PRO A 158 -12.53 9.69 7.93
N SER A 159 -13.40 9.65 8.94
CA SER A 159 -12.99 9.49 10.36
C SER A 159 -12.05 8.32 10.64
N LYS A 160 -12.19 7.20 9.89
CA LYS A 160 -11.31 6.02 10.00
C LYS A 160 -9.86 6.27 9.56
N PHE A 161 -9.62 7.28 8.73
CA PHE A 161 -8.34 7.64 8.13
C PHE A 161 -7.81 9.00 8.64
N GLN A 162 -8.42 9.57 9.68
CA GLN A 162 -7.91 10.78 10.33
C GLN A 162 -6.78 10.42 11.31
N TYR A 163 -5.56 10.32 10.78
CA TYR A 163 -4.41 9.79 11.52
C TYR A 163 -3.77 10.77 12.51
N PHE A 164 -4.04 12.06 12.36
CA PHE A 164 -3.45 13.16 13.14
C PHE A 164 -4.38 13.69 14.24
N ARG A 165 -5.43 12.92 14.58
CA ARG A 165 -6.29 13.22 15.74
C ARG A 165 -5.53 13.08 17.06
N PRO A 166 -5.92 13.85 18.10
CA PRO A 166 -7.03 14.81 18.11
C PRO A 166 -6.68 16.19 17.54
N ASP A 167 -5.41 16.51 17.38
CA ASP A 167 -4.94 17.89 17.20
C ASP A 167 -5.20 18.45 15.79
N ASN A 168 -4.92 17.66 14.74
CA ASN A 168 -5.02 18.11 13.34
C ASN A 168 -5.83 17.12 12.49
N PRO A 169 -7.15 16.95 12.74
CA PRO A 169 -7.98 15.95 12.06
C PRO A 169 -8.07 16.11 10.53
N GLU A 170 -7.72 17.28 10.00
CA GLU A 170 -7.72 17.63 8.58
C GLU A 170 -6.44 17.22 7.83
N PHE A 171 -5.41 16.80 8.56
CA PHE A 171 -4.12 16.39 8.01
C PHE A 171 -4.16 14.97 7.44
N GLY A 172 -3.57 14.78 6.27
CA GLY A 172 -3.42 13.47 5.61
C GLY A 172 -2.94 13.61 4.15
N SER A 173 -2.74 12.48 3.47
CA SER A 173 -2.57 12.49 2.01
C SER A 173 -3.91 12.85 1.34
N PRO A 174 -3.93 13.59 0.23
CA PRO A 174 -5.15 13.86 -0.53
C PRO A 174 -5.67 12.63 -1.29
N TYR A 175 -4.94 11.52 -1.31
CA TYR A 175 -5.23 10.35 -2.14
C TYR A 175 -5.96 9.24 -1.35
N GLU A 176 -7.10 8.79 -1.89
CA GLU A 176 -7.96 7.77 -1.26
C GLU A 176 -7.42 6.34 -1.42
N ASP A 177 -6.77 6.05 -2.55
CA ASP A 177 -6.19 4.74 -2.91
C ASP A 177 -5.00 4.34 -2.02
N VAL A 178 -4.31 5.31 -1.41
CA VAL A 178 -3.33 5.09 -0.33
C VAL A 178 -3.94 5.20 1.08
N LYS A 179 -5.28 5.31 1.15
CA LYS A 179 -6.06 5.49 2.37
C LYS A 179 -5.64 6.70 3.18
N PHE A 180 -5.36 7.82 2.51
CA PHE A 180 -4.97 9.10 3.12
C PHE A 180 -3.66 9.02 3.93
N CYS A 181 -2.86 7.96 3.75
CA CYS A 181 -1.55 7.82 4.38
C CYS A 181 -0.52 8.70 3.64
N PRO A 182 0.08 9.69 4.30
CA PRO A 182 1.09 10.52 3.65
C PRO A 182 2.40 9.77 3.42
N MET A 183 3.01 9.95 2.25
CA MET A 183 4.25 9.28 1.80
C MET A 183 5.27 10.31 1.29
#